data_AF-A0A1G6YYS4-F1
#
_entry.id   AF-A0A1G6YYS4-F1
#
_cell.length_a   1.000
_cell.length_b   1.000
_cell.length_c   1.000
_cell.angle_alpha   90.00
_cell.angle_beta   90.00
_cell.angle_gamma   90.00
#
_symmetry.space_group_name_H-M   'P 1'
#
loop_
_entity.id
_entity.type
_entity.pdbx_description
1 polymer ?
#
loop_
_entity_poly.entity_id
_entity_poly.type
_entity_poly.pdbx_seq_one_letter_code
_entity_poly.pdbx_strand_id
1 'polypeptide(L)' 'MRDTELTAIDGGINEVAQHACHALLALGDLRYSPDPAMRLAYRQVHDLIGDLGALRITVSCMPVNQDGSGSGPDRLTG' A
#
# COMPACT_ATOMS: atom_id res chain seq x y z
N MET A 1 14.43 11.33 -6.97
CA MET A 1 13.05 11.83 -7.16
C MET A 1 12.04 10.70 -6.97
N ARG A 2 12.18 9.56 -7.65
CA ARG A 2 11.32 8.37 -7.44
C ARG A 2 11.33 7.77 -6.01
N ASP A 3 12.46 7.78 -5.31
CA ASP A 3 12.49 7.29 -3.91
C ASP A 3 11.63 8.12 -2.97
N THR A 4 11.59 9.44 -3.20
CA THR A 4 10.74 10.37 -2.46
C THR A 4 9.27 10.13 -2.79
N GLU A 5 8.95 9.82 -4.04
CA GLU A 5 7.59 9.47 -4.48
C GLU A 5 7.11 8.14 -3.88
N LEU A 6 7.93 7.09 -3.90
CA LEU A 6 7.60 5.81 -3.28
C LEU A 6 7.43 5.93 -1.76
N THR A 7 8.27 6.74 -1.11
CA THR A 7 8.13 7.04 0.33
C THR A 7 6.82 7.79 0.62
N ALA A 8 6.45 8.75 -0.21
CA ALA A 8 5.19 9.47 -0.07
C ALA A 8 3.98 8.55 -0.30
N ILE A 9 4.08 7.63 -1.26
CA ILE A 9 3.05 6.62 -1.52
C ILE A 9 2.90 5.65 -0.33
N ASP A 10 3.99 5.12 0.23
CA ASP A 10 3.94 4.25 1.41
C ASP A 10 3.32 4.99 2.62
N GLY A 11 3.68 6.26 2.81
CA GLY A 11 3.07 7.13 3.81
C GLY A 11 1.56 7.28 3.62
N GLY A 12 1.12 7.58 2.40
CA GLY A 12 -0.31 7.71 2.07
C GLY A 12 -1.08 6.40 2.25
N ILE A 13 -0.49 5.25 1.88
CA ILE A 13 -1.11 3.93 2.10
C ILE A 13 -1.29 3.69 3.61
N ASN A 14 -0.30 4.04 4.42
CA ASN A 14 -0.37 3.87 5.87
C ASN A 14 -1.46 4.75 6.51
N GLU A 15 -1.59 6.00 6.08
CA GLU A 15 -2.66 6.91 6.55
C GLU A 15 -4.06 6.37 6.20
N VAL A 16 -4.25 5.92 4.96
CA VAL A 16 -5.54 5.34 4.52
C VAL A 16 -5.85 4.06 5.27
N ALA A 17 -4.85 3.19 5.49
CA ALA A 17 -5.02 1.96 6.27
C ALA A 17 -5.42 2.27 7.72
N GLN A 18 -4.82 3.30 8.33
CA GLN A 18 -5.18 3.72 9.68
C GLN A 18 -6.64 4.24 9.74
N HIS A 19 -7.06 5.03 8.74
CA HIS A 19 -8.43 5.49 8.66
C HIS A 19 -9.43 4.34 8.48
N ALA A 20 -9.11 3.37 7.62
CA ALA A 20 -9.94 2.19 7.41
C ALA A 20 -10.04 1.32 8.68
N CYS A 21 -8.95 1.17 9.44
CA CYS A 21 -8.97 0.49 10.74
C CYS A 21 -9.89 1.19 11.75
N HIS A 22 -9.84 2.53 11.85
CA HIS A 22 -10.75 3.27 12.72
C HIS A 22 -12.22 3.11 12.28
N ALA A 23 -12.48 3.16 10.97
CA ALA A 23 -13.81 2.92 10.44
C ALA A 23 -14.30 1.49 10.77
N LEU A 24 -13.45 0.48 10.62
CA LEU A 24 -13.81 -0.90 10.95
C LEU A 24 -14.16 -1.07 12.43
N LEU A 25 -13.39 -0.45 13.33
CA LEU A 25 -13.66 -0.45 14.77
C LEU A 25 -15.01 0.21 15.09
N ALA A 26 -15.32 1.35 14.47
CA ALA A 26 -16.59 2.04 14.64
C ALA A 26 -17.78 1.23 14.09
N LEU A 27 -17.56 0.43 13.05
CA LEU A 27 -18.56 -0.45 12.43
C LEU A 27 -18.64 -1.83 13.08
N GLY A 28 -17.94 -2.08 14.20
CA GLY A 28 -17.82 -3.40 14.82
C GLY A 28 -19.16 -4.09 15.09
N ASP A 29 -20.17 -3.33 15.53
CA ASP A 29 -21.52 -3.85 15.79
C ASP A 29 -22.22 -4.36 14.53
N LEU A 30 -21.87 -3.84 13.35
CA LEU A 30 -22.46 -4.24 12.08
C LEU A 30 -22.04 -5.65 11.64
N ARG A 31 -20.93 -6.18 12.19
CA ARG A 31 -20.43 -7.53 11.89
C ARG A 31 -21.50 -8.60 12.09
N TYR A 32 -22.34 -8.42 13.12
CA TYR A 32 -23.40 -9.35 13.49
C TYR A 32 -24.80 -8.76 13.28
N SER A 33 -24.91 -7.66 12.52
CA SER A 33 -26.21 -7.04 12.24
C SER A 33 -27.17 -8.04 11.59
N PRO A 34 -28.46 -8.04 11.93
CA PRO A 34 -29.46 -8.87 11.24
C PRO A 34 -29.62 -8.46 9.77
N ASP A 35 -29.36 -7.20 9.44
CA ASP A 35 -29.43 -6.68 8.08
C ASP A 35 -28.21 -7.17 7.24
N PRO A 36 -28.44 -7.93 6.15
CA PRO A 36 -27.38 -8.36 5.24
C PRO A 36 -26.58 -7.20 4.64
N ALA A 37 -27.20 -6.06 4.38
CA ALA A 37 -26.52 -4.89 3.81
C ALA A 37 -25.50 -4.31 4.79
N MET A 38 -25.84 -4.24 6.07
CA MET A 38 -24.92 -3.78 7.12
C MET A 38 -23.74 -4.73 7.31
N ARG A 39 -23.96 -6.05 7.28
CA ARG A 39 -22.86 -7.04 7.30
C ARG A 39 -21.98 -6.95 6.07
N LEU A 40 -22.54 -6.61 4.91
CA LEU A 40 -21.77 -6.37 3.70
C LEU A 40 -20.90 -5.13 3.84
N ALA A 41 -21.43 -4.02 4.36
CA ALA A 41 -20.66 -2.80 4.61
C ALA A 41 -19.45 -3.06 5.53
N TYR A 42 -19.65 -3.80 6.64
CA TYR A 42 -18.55 -4.22 7.51
C TYR A 42 -17.48 -5.02 6.74
N ARG A 43 -17.90 -6.02 5.94
CA ARG A 43 -16.97 -6.86 5.16
C ARG A 43 -16.19 -6.04 4.13
N GLN A 44 -16.83 -5.11 3.44
CA GLN A 44 -16.15 -4.26 2.46
C GLN A 44 -15.04 -3.41 3.08
N VAL A 45 -15.27 -2.86 4.27
CA VAL A 45 -14.21 -2.10 4.99
C VAL A 45 -13.11 -3.04 5.50
N HIS A 46 -13.47 -4.24 5.96
CA HIS A 46 -12.49 -5.25 6.35
C HIS A 46 -11.61 -5.69 5.17
N ASP A 47 -12.21 -5.94 4.01
CA ASP A 47 -11.51 -6.38 2.80
C ASP A 47 -10.60 -5.27 2.26
N LEU A 48 -11.04 -4.00 2.32
CA LEU A 48 -10.23 -2.84 1.97
C LEU A 48 -8.92 -2.78 2.78
N ILE A 49 -8.93 -3.12 4.07
CA ILE A 49 -7.70 -3.16 4.89
C ILE A 49 -6.73 -4.23 4.35
N GLY A 50 -7.27 -5.38 3.92
CA GLY A 50 -6.49 -6.42 3.26
C GLY A 50 -5.87 -5.94 1.95
N ASP A 51 -6.65 -5.28 1.11
CA ASP A 51 -6.21 -4.73 -0.18
C ASP A 51 -5.09 -3.69 0.00
N LEU A 52 -5.21 -2.81 1.00
CA LEU A 52 -4.18 -1.83 1.34
C LEU A 52 -2.88 -2.51 1.80
N GLY A 53 -2.98 -3.59 2.57
CA GLY A 53 -1.83 -4.41 2.97
C GLY A 53 -1.12 -5.04 1.76
N ALA A 54 -1.87 -5.60 0.81
CA ALA A 54 -1.34 -6.16 -0.42
C ALA A 54 -0.70 -5.09 -1.31
N LEU A 55 -1.32 -3.91 -1.41
CA LEU A 55 -0.78 -2.77 -2.15
C LEU A 55 0.55 -2.30 -1.55
N ARG A 56 0.66 -2.21 -0.22
CA ARG A 56 1.89 -1.84 0.47
C ARG A 56 3.05 -2.78 0.15
N ILE A 57 2.80 -4.09 0.18
CA ILE A 57 3.79 -5.10 -0.19
C ILE A 57 4.21 -4.91 -1.65
N THR A 58 3.24 -4.69 -2.54
CA THR A 58 3.49 -4.46 -3.97
C THR A 58 4.40 -3.26 -4.20
N VAL A 59 4.12 -2.12 -3.55
CA VAL A 59 4.94 -0.90 -3.62
C VAL A 59 6.33 -1.14 -3.05
N SER A 60 6.45 -1.85 -1.93
CA SER A 60 7.74 -2.16 -1.29
C SER A 60 8.64 -3.05 -2.14
N CYS A 61 8.05 -3.87 -3.02
CA CYS A 61 8.79 -4.75 -3.93
C CYS A 61 9.14 -4.09 -5.28
N MET A 62 8.73 -2.85 -5.54
CA MET A 62 9.05 -2.18 -6.80
C MET A 62 10.55 -1.88 -6.88
N PRO A 63 11.23 -2.25 -7.97
CA PRO A 63 12.65 -1.99 -8.12
C PRO A 63 12.90 -0.49 -8.21
N VAL A 64 13.76 0.01 -7.32
CA VAL A 64 14.39 1.32 -7.49
C VAL A 64 15.42 1.16 -8.59
N ASN A 65 15.09 1.60 -9.80
CA ASN A 65 16.12 1.76 -10.83
C ASN A 65 17.09 2.83 -10.33
N GLN A 66 18.19 2.38 -9.75
CA GLN A 66 19.38 3.20 -9.63
C GLN A 66 19.86 3.40 -11.06
N ASP A 67 19.65 4.61 -11.60
CA ASP A 67 20.31 5.04 -12.83
C ASP A 67 21.81 5.17 -12.52
N GLY A 68 22.47 4.02 -12.42
CA GLY A 68 23.90 3.88 -12.32
C GLY A 68 24.49 4.15 -13.69
N SER A 69 24.88 5.40 -13.91
CA SER A 69 26.05 5.73 -14.72
C SER A 69 27.23 4.88 -14.25
N GLY A 70 27.34 3.67 -14.81
CA GLY A 70 28.60 2.96 -14.92
C GLY A 70 29.29 3.46 -16.17
N SER A 71 30.16 4.45 -16.00
CA SER A 71 31.17 4.83 -16.99
C SER A 71 31.72 3.60 -17.70
N GLY A 72 31.81 3.68 -19.03
CA GLY A 72 32.18 2.55 -19.87
C GLY A 72 33.55 1.95 -19.54
N PRO A 73 33.84 0.72 -20.01
CA PRO A 73 35.22 0.27 -20.06
C PRO A 73 35.95 1.20 -21.04
N ASP A 74 36.83 2.02 -20.49
CA ASP A 74 37.89 2.73 -21.21
C ASP A 74 38.72 1.65 -21.93
N ARG A 75 38.32 1.31 -23.16
CA ARG A 75 39.09 0.42 -24.04
C ARG A 75 40.15 1.27 -24.72
N LEU A 76 41.23 1.53 -23.98
CA LEU A 76 42.49 1.96 -24.54
C LEU A 76 43.62 1.12 -23.96
N THR A 77 44.46 0.64 -24.89
CA THR A 77 45.82 0.08 -24.78
C THR A 77 45.99 -1.43 -24.60
N GLY A 78 46.61 -2.03 -25.63
CA GLY A 78 47.09 -3.41 -25.72
C GLY A 78 47.08 -3.90 -27.16
#